data_AF-A0A6N2Z6U7-F1
#
_entry.id   AF-A0A6N2Z6U7-F1
#
_cell.length_a   1.000
_cell.length_b   1.000
_cell.length_c   1.000
_cell.angle_alpha   90.00
_cell.angle_beta   90.00
_cell.angle_gamma   90.00
#
_symmetry.space_group_name_H-M   'P 1'
#
loop_
_entity.id
_entity.type
_entity.pdbx_description
1 polymer ?
#
loop_
_entity_poly.entity_id
_entity_poly.type
_entity_poly.pdbx_seq_one_letter_code
_entity_poly.pdbx_strand_id
1 'polypeptide(L)'
;MSESVLINNKYTIQDNDCLKNYRFEKLKGSYLLNELSKLSASSKEVVESLEEMDYFKQYMHVDRTIQDQLLDMIKKSSQVEGCQLILLCGSVGDGKSHLLSYLKSKSKGLLDEFEFHNDATESSDPKLDEIQTLLKVLEDFSDENINKSNKKLILAINLGVLNNFIESEEVKSNYTLLKRFIDDSKVFEQDDISENYESDKFKLVSFGDYSFYELTQYGPKSDYINNILQKVVSKEYGNIFNKAYLIR
;
A
#
# COMPACT_ATOMS: atom_id res chain seq x y z
N MET A 1 26.11 13.72 19.64
CA MET A 1 26.59 12.40 19.18
C MET A 1 25.49 11.41 19.52
N SER A 2 24.80 10.85 18.52
CA SER A 2 23.78 9.83 18.72
C SER A 2 24.47 8.51 19.06
N GLU A 3 24.26 8.02 20.29
CA GLU A 3 24.66 6.67 20.67
C GLU A 3 23.66 5.68 20.05
N SER A 4 24.09 4.96 19.01
CA SER A 4 23.34 3.82 18.45
C SER A 4 23.94 2.52 18.99
N VAL A 5 23.07 1.60 19.43
CA VAL A 5 23.49 0.29 19.97
C VAL A 5 22.97 -0.81 19.07
N LEU A 6 23.89 -1.66 18.57
CA LEU A 6 23.57 -2.96 17.98
C LEU A 6 23.55 -4.00 19.11
N ILE A 7 22.42 -4.66 19.33
CA ILE A 7 22.30 -5.68 20.39
C ILE A 7 22.77 -7.03 19.83
N ASN A 8 24.05 -7.36 20.02
CA ASN A 8 24.54 -8.74 19.91
C ASN A 8 24.40 -9.41 21.29
N ASN A 9 23.30 -10.12 21.54
CA ASN A 9 23.16 -10.89 22.78
C ASN A 9 23.65 -12.33 22.59
N LYS A 10 24.68 -12.68 23.37
CA LYS A 10 25.07 -14.06 23.70
C LYS A 10 23.97 -14.73 24.54
N TYR A 11 22.89 -15.19 23.91
CA TYR A 11 22.03 -16.26 24.43
C TYR A 11 21.49 -17.05 23.23
N THR A 12 21.77 -18.35 23.24
CA THR A 12 21.74 -19.24 22.07
C THR A 12 20.32 -19.66 21.68
N ILE A 13 19.89 -19.16 20.51
CA ILE A 13 19.17 -19.84 19.39
C ILE A 13 17.89 -20.64 19.70
N GLN A 14 16.73 -20.05 19.35
CA GLN A 14 15.81 -20.56 18.31
C GLN A 14 14.73 -19.49 18.00
N ASP A 15 14.70 -19.04 16.73
CA ASP A 15 13.67 -18.25 16.02
C ASP A 15 13.24 -16.86 16.54
N ASN A 16 13.99 -15.85 16.11
CA ASN A 16 13.54 -14.84 15.14
C ASN A 16 14.71 -13.93 14.74
N ASP A 17 15.19 -14.08 13.51
CA ASP A 17 16.29 -13.29 12.91
C ASP A 17 15.97 -11.78 12.82
N CYS A 18 14.71 -11.42 12.99
CA CYS A 18 14.15 -10.11 12.69
C CYS A 18 14.82 -8.95 13.46
N LEU A 19 15.21 -9.13 14.72
CA LEU A 19 15.75 -8.02 15.52
C LEU A 19 17.28 -7.86 15.48
N LYS A 20 18.00 -8.77 14.81
CA LYS A 20 19.48 -8.76 14.82
C LYS A 20 20.06 -7.47 14.24
N ASN A 21 19.32 -6.79 13.38
CA ASN A 21 19.76 -5.57 12.69
C ASN A 21 19.01 -4.31 13.13
N TYR A 22 18.08 -4.40 14.09
CA TYR A 22 17.34 -3.22 14.54
C TYR A 22 18.19 -2.37 15.49
N ARG A 23 18.37 -1.08 15.15
CA ARG A 23 19.16 -0.14 15.95
C ARG A 23 18.24 0.74 16.78
N PHE A 24 18.49 0.76 18.08
CA PHE A 24 17.81 1.67 19.00
C PHE A 24 18.61 2.96 19.15
N GLU A 25 17.89 4.07 19.14
CA GLU A 25 18.44 5.42 19.36
C GLU A 25 17.71 6.08 20.53
N LYS A 26 18.41 6.95 21.27
CA LYS A 26 17.80 7.70 22.38
C LYS A 26 17.18 8.99 21.87
N LEU A 27 15.92 9.23 22.26
CA LEU A 27 15.30 10.55 22.19
C LEU A 27 15.17 11.09 23.61
N LYS A 28 15.79 12.26 23.89
CA LYS A 28 15.82 12.87 25.23
C LYS A 28 16.23 11.87 26.34
N GLY A 29 17.21 11.01 26.05
CA GLY A 29 17.73 10.01 26.98
C GLY A 29 16.93 8.71 27.09
N SER A 30 15.81 8.56 26.38
CA SER A 30 14.95 7.37 26.43
C SER A 30 14.85 6.68 25.08
N TYR A 31 15.11 5.37 25.05
CA TYR A 31 14.91 4.53 23.87
C TYR A 31 13.41 4.34 23.58
N LEU A 32 12.60 4.07 24.62
CA LEU A 32 11.15 3.95 24.45
C LEU A 32 10.53 5.22 23.88
N LEU A 33 10.97 6.39 24.35
CA LEU A 33 10.46 7.66 23.83
C LEU A 33 10.78 7.82 22.34
N ASN A 34 11.95 7.37 21.89
CA ASN A 34 12.30 7.35 20.48
C ASN A 34 11.33 6.47 19.68
N GLU A 35 11.11 5.24 20.13
CA GLU A 35 10.21 4.30 19.43
C GLU A 35 8.77 4.79 19.40
N LEU A 36 8.25 5.33 20.51
CA LEU A 36 6.91 5.91 20.53
C LEU A 36 6.79 7.15 19.64
N SER A 37 7.84 7.96 19.53
CA SER A 37 7.83 9.16 18.68
C SER A 37 7.68 8.84 17.20
N LYS A 38 8.10 7.64 16.78
CA LYS A 38 7.94 7.16 15.40
C LYS A 38 6.48 6.96 14.99
N LEU A 39 5.59 6.73 15.96
CA LEU A 39 4.14 6.62 15.74
C LEU A 39 3.46 7.99 15.50
N SER A 40 4.17 9.09 15.68
CA SER A 40 3.62 10.44 15.43
C SER A 40 3.34 10.67 13.95
N ALA A 41 2.26 11.38 13.64
CA ALA A 41 1.94 11.85 12.28
C ALA A 41 3.03 12.76 11.68
N SER A 42 3.85 13.41 12.53
CA SER A 42 4.97 14.24 12.12
C SER A 42 6.29 13.48 11.93
N SER A 43 6.26 12.15 12.09
CA SER A 43 7.44 11.31 11.98
C SER A 43 7.86 11.13 10.52
N LYS A 44 9.16 11.01 10.28
CA LYS A 44 9.69 10.61 8.95
C LYS A 44 9.20 9.22 8.53
N GLU A 45 8.87 8.37 9.50
CA GLU A 45 8.33 7.03 9.27
C GLU A 45 6.97 7.03 8.57
N VAL A 46 6.25 8.16 8.54
CA VAL A 46 4.98 8.32 7.83
C VAL A 46 5.19 8.48 6.32
N VAL A 47 6.37 8.91 5.89
CA VAL A 47 6.69 9.08 4.47
C VAL A 47 6.89 7.71 3.84
N GLU A 48 6.01 7.33 2.92
CA GLU A 48 6.12 6.09 2.16
C GLU A 48 6.82 6.31 0.82
N SER A 49 7.82 5.48 0.53
CA SER A 49 8.48 5.40 -0.77
C SER A 49 8.31 3.99 -1.33
N LEU A 50 8.45 3.83 -2.65
CA LEU A 50 8.47 2.51 -3.33
C LEU A 50 9.79 1.74 -3.11
N GLU A 51 10.67 2.25 -2.25
CA GLU A 51 11.90 1.60 -1.82
C GLU A 51 11.59 0.50 -0.79
N GLU A 52 12.61 -0.28 -0.43
CA GLU A 52 12.43 -1.34 0.58
C GLU A 52 11.97 -0.75 1.91
N MET A 53 10.85 -1.27 2.43
CA MET A 53 10.36 -0.90 3.76
C MET A 53 11.42 -1.19 4.81
N ASP A 54 11.70 -0.20 5.65
CA ASP A 54 12.53 -0.42 6.82
C ASP A 54 11.87 -1.41 7.80
N TYR A 55 12.68 -1.86 8.75
CA TYR A 55 12.25 -2.83 9.73
C TYR A 55 11.09 -2.34 10.61
N PHE A 56 11.05 -1.05 10.97
CA PHE A 56 10.02 -0.51 11.86
C PHE A 56 8.66 -0.59 11.17
N LYS A 57 8.59 -0.17 9.90
CA LYS A 57 7.37 -0.24 9.11
C LYS A 57 6.92 -1.68 8.89
N GLN A 58 7.84 -2.60 8.60
CA GLN A 58 7.53 -4.03 8.49
C GLN A 58 7.00 -4.60 9.82
N TYR A 59 7.59 -4.19 10.95
CA TYR A 59 7.14 -4.60 12.27
C TYR A 59 5.74 -4.08 12.58
N MET A 60 5.44 -2.82 12.25
CA MET A 60 4.14 -2.19 12.52
C MET A 60 3.03 -2.63 11.58
N HIS A 61 3.37 -3.21 10.42
CA HIS A 61 2.39 -3.72 9.46
C HIS A 61 1.45 -4.75 10.11
N VAL A 62 0.15 -4.54 9.94
CA VAL A 62 -0.91 -5.48 10.31
C VAL A 62 -1.60 -5.89 9.03
N ASP A 63 -1.63 -7.20 8.77
CA ASP A 63 -2.25 -7.74 7.57
C ASP A 63 -3.73 -7.33 7.49
N ARG A 64 -4.17 -7.05 6.27
CA ARG A 64 -5.55 -6.69 5.94
C ARG A 64 -6.04 -7.60 4.82
N THR A 65 -7.32 -7.94 4.80
CA THR A 65 -7.90 -8.82 3.78
C THR A 65 -7.75 -8.28 2.34
N ILE A 66 -7.69 -6.95 2.15
CA ILE A 66 -7.37 -6.30 0.86
C ILE A 66 -6.03 -6.76 0.29
N GLN A 67 -5.06 -7.08 1.16
CA GLN A 67 -3.73 -7.55 0.76
C GLN A 67 -3.80 -8.87 0.00
N ASP A 68 -4.57 -9.82 0.53
CA ASP A 68 -4.68 -11.15 -0.05
C ASP A 68 -5.41 -11.09 -1.40
N GLN A 69 -6.44 -10.24 -1.49
CA GLN A 69 -7.15 -10.00 -2.74
C GLN A 69 -6.25 -9.36 -3.80
N LEU A 70 -5.48 -8.33 -3.43
CA LEU A 70 -4.52 -7.71 -4.33
C LEU A 70 -3.47 -8.71 -4.80
N LEU A 71 -2.91 -9.53 -3.90
CA LEU A 71 -1.96 -10.58 -4.27
C LEU A 71 -2.56 -11.62 -5.22
N ASP A 72 -3.81 -12.03 -5.01
CA ASP A 72 -4.50 -12.93 -5.93
C ASP A 72 -4.67 -12.32 -7.32
N MET A 73 -5.09 -11.06 -7.40
CA MET A 73 -5.20 -10.33 -8.67
C MET A 73 -3.87 -10.20 -9.40
N ILE A 74 -2.79 -9.91 -8.68
CA ILE A 74 -1.44 -9.82 -9.24
C ILE A 74 -1.00 -11.18 -9.77
N LYS A 75 -1.22 -12.27 -9.02
CA LYS A 75 -0.91 -13.63 -9.46
C LYS A 75 -1.68 -13.99 -10.74
N LYS A 76 -2.99 -13.75 -10.76
CA LYS A 76 -3.83 -13.99 -11.95
C LYS A 76 -3.32 -13.19 -13.16
N SER A 77 -3.09 -11.89 -12.99
CA SER A 77 -2.57 -11.02 -14.05
C SER A 77 -1.17 -11.43 -14.53
N SER A 78 -0.30 -11.94 -13.64
CA SER A 78 1.04 -12.40 -14.03
C SER A 78 0.99 -13.57 -15.00
N GLN A 79 -0.04 -14.41 -14.93
CA GLN A 79 -0.18 -15.61 -15.75
C GLN A 79 -0.84 -15.36 -17.12
N VAL A 80 -1.36 -14.15 -17.35
CA VAL A 80 -2.05 -13.78 -18.59
C VAL A 80 -1.09 -13.03 -19.52
N GLU A 81 -1.09 -13.41 -20.80
CA GLU A 81 -0.36 -12.69 -21.85
C GLU A 81 -1.12 -11.42 -22.28
N GLY A 82 -0.37 -10.38 -22.67
CA GLY A 82 -0.93 -9.07 -23.05
C GLY A 82 -1.04 -8.09 -21.88
N CYS A 83 -1.60 -6.91 -22.17
CA CYS A 83 -1.76 -5.85 -21.19
C CYS A 83 -2.57 -6.28 -19.97
N GLN A 84 -2.14 -5.87 -18.77
CA GLN A 84 -2.87 -6.03 -17.51
C GLN A 84 -2.75 -4.76 -16.67
N LEU A 85 -3.88 -4.15 -16.32
CA LEU A 85 -3.90 -2.98 -15.43
C LEU A 85 -4.64 -3.33 -14.14
N ILE A 86 -3.99 -3.05 -13.01
CA ILE A 86 -4.57 -3.15 -11.68
C ILE A 86 -4.65 -1.74 -11.10
N LEU A 87 -5.87 -1.27 -10.88
CA LEU A 87 -6.18 0.01 -10.24
C LEU A 87 -6.33 -0.19 -8.74
N LEU A 88 -5.54 0.54 -7.96
CA LEU A 88 -5.65 0.64 -6.50
C LEU A 88 -6.30 1.97 -6.14
N CYS A 89 -7.59 1.93 -5.91
CA CYS A 89 -8.42 3.11 -5.70
C CYS A 89 -8.65 3.36 -4.20
N GLY A 90 -8.56 4.62 -3.77
CA GLY A 90 -8.86 4.99 -2.39
C GLY A 90 -8.50 6.43 -2.07
N SER A 91 -8.83 6.88 -0.88
CA SER A 91 -8.51 8.22 -0.37
C SER A 91 -7.06 8.36 0.10
N VAL A 92 -6.64 9.60 0.34
CA VAL A 92 -5.37 9.90 0.99
C VAL A 92 -5.42 9.37 2.43
N GLY A 93 -4.40 8.62 2.84
CA GLY A 93 -4.31 8.05 4.19
C GLY A 93 -4.79 6.59 4.34
N ASP A 94 -5.40 5.99 3.30
CA ASP A 94 -5.89 4.60 3.38
C ASP A 94 -4.77 3.54 3.45
N GLY A 95 -3.53 3.95 3.14
CA GLY A 95 -2.35 3.09 3.20
C GLY A 95 -2.01 2.38 1.89
N LYS A 96 -2.50 2.88 0.73
CA LYS A 96 -2.20 2.32 -0.60
C LYS A 96 -0.69 2.18 -0.86
N SER A 97 0.05 3.27 -0.65
CA SER A 97 1.52 3.31 -0.79
C SER A 97 2.20 2.30 0.12
N HIS A 98 1.77 2.24 1.38
CA HIS A 98 2.32 1.30 2.37
C HIS A 98 2.08 -0.16 1.96
N LEU A 99 0.86 -0.50 1.53
CA LEU A 99 0.54 -1.85 1.07
C LEU A 99 1.39 -2.26 -0.13
N LEU A 100 1.57 -1.35 -1.10
CA LEU A 100 2.42 -1.61 -2.26
C LEU A 100 3.87 -1.86 -1.89
N SER A 101 4.46 -0.99 -1.05
CA SER A 101 5.84 -1.17 -0.58
C SER A 101 6.00 -2.45 0.23
N TYR A 102 4.99 -2.82 1.02
CA TYR A 102 4.97 -4.07 1.76
C TYR A 102 4.98 -5.28 0.84
N LEU A 103 4.07 -5.32 -0.12
CA LEU A 103 4.00 -6.42 -1.09
C LEU A 103 5.30 -6.54 -1.88
N LYS A 104 5.88 -5.42 -2.32
CA LYS A 104 7.17 -5.40 -3.03
C LYS A 104 8.31 -5.98 -2.19
N SER A 105 8.32 -5.70 -0.88
CA SER A 105 9.32 -6.25 0.03
C SER A 105 9.18 -7.77 0.26
N LYS A 106 7.96 -8.30 0.22
CA LYS A 106 7.64 -9.71 0.54
C LYS A 106 7.56 -10.63 -0.68
N SER A 107 7.21 -10.10 -1.84
CA SER A 107 6.93 -10.88 -3.06
C SER A 107 7.86 -10.50 -4.21
N LYS A 108 9.17 -10.44 -3.92
CA LYS A 108 10.21 -10.28 -4.95
C LYS A 108 10.07 -11.37 -6.02
N GLY A 109 10.23 -11.03 -7.30
CA GLY A 109 9.96 -11.90 -8.43
C GLY A 109 8.59 -11.63 -9.06
N LEU A 110 7.49 -11.96 -8.36
CA LEU A 110 6.14 -11.83 -8.91
C LEU A 110 5.81 -10.38 -9.31
N LEU A 111 6.21 -9.44 -8.46
CA LEU A 111 5.95 -8.02 -8.68
C LEU A 111 6.91 -7.40 -9.70
N ASP A 112 8.04 -8.05 -9.99
CA ASP A 112 9.04 -7.51 -10.93
C ASP A 112 8.52 -7.52 -12.38
N GLU A 113 7.44 -8.27 -12.66
CA GLU A 113 6.73 -8.24 -13.95
C GLU A 113 5.83 -7.02 -14.14
N PHE A 114 5.58 -6.24 -13.08
CA PHE A 114 4.68 -5.10 -13.10
C PHE A 114 5.45 -3.79 -12.97
N GLU A 115 5.07 -2.80 -13.78
CA GLU A 115 5.38 -1.42 -13.49
C GLU A 115 4.49 -0.92 -12.34
N PHE A 116 5.05 -0.09 -11.47
CA PHE A 116 4.33 0.52 -10.37
C PHE A 116 4.32 2.03 -10.56
N HIS A 117 3.12 2.60 -10.51
CA HIS A 117 2.97 4.03 -10.38
C HIS A 117 2.20 4.31 -9.10
N ASN A 118 2.91 4.84 -8.11
CA ASN A 118 2.26 5.38 -6.92
C ASN A 118 1.79 6.80 -7.23
N ASP A 119 0.67 7.20 -6.66
CA ASP A 119 0.09 8.54 -6.73
C ASP A 119 0.35 9.29 -8.05
N ALA A 120 -0.46 8.97 -9.06
CA ALA A 120 -0.33 9.55 -10.40
C ALA A 120 -0.55 11.07 -10.49
N THR A 121 -0.80 11.75 -9.36
CA THR A 121 -0.95 13.20 -9.31
C THR A 121 0.33 13.96 -8.99
N GLU A 122 1.35 13.30 -8.41
CA GLU A 122 2.65 13.92 -8.18
C GLU A 122 3.51 13.84 -9.45
N SER A 123 3.15 14.61 -10.48
CA SER A 123 4.04 14.83 -11.60
C SER A 123 5.24 15.66 -11.10
N SER A 124 6.46 15.14 -11.31
CA SER A 124 7.70 15.87 -11.02
C SER A 124 7.98 17.01 -12.00
N ASP A 125 7.12 17.19 -13.01
CA ASP A 125 7.21 18.26 -14.01
C ASP A 125 6.13 19.32 -13.71
N PRO A 126 6.50 20.51 -13.19
CA PRO A 126 5.55 21.56 -12.86
C PRO A 126 4.76 22.13 -14.05
N LYS A 127 4.93 21.59 -15.26
CA LYS A 127 4.22 21.96 -16.49
C LYS A 127 3.18 20.94 -16.96
N LEU A 128 3.14 19.72 -16.40
CA LEU A 128 2.20 18.68 -16.82
C LEU A 128 0.97 18.67 -15.91
N ASP A 129 -0.19 18.82 -16.54
CA ASP A 129 -1.48 18.60 -15.89
C ASP A 129 -1.62 17.12 -15.46
N GLU A 130 -2.38 16.89 -14.40
CA GLU A 130 -2.63 15.58 -13.78
C GLU A 130 -3.15 14.56 -14.82
N ILE A 131 -4.10 15.01 -15.65
CA ILE A 131 -4.67 14.22 -16.75
C ILE A 131 -3.60 13.83 -17.78
N GLN A 132 -2.69 14.74 -18.12
CA GLN A 132 -1.63 14.49 -19.11
C GLN A 132 -0.60 13.48 -18.58
N THR A 133 -0.35 13.48 -17.28
CA THR A 133 0.50 12.47 -16.64
C THR A 133 -0.16 11.10 -16.73
N LEU A 134 -1.46 11.02 -16.40
CA LEU A 134 -2.22 9.78 -16.51
C LEU A 134 -2.30 9.24 -17.94
N LEU A 135 -2.51 10.10 -18.94
CA LEU A 135 -2.52 9.70 -20.35
C LEU A 135 -1.21 9.02 -20.77
N LYS A 136 -0.07 9.53 -20.31
CA LYS A 136 1.25 8.92 -20.58
C LYS A 136 1.41 7.58 -19.85
N VAL A 137 1.02 7.52 -18.58
CA VAL A 137 1.13 6.28 -17.78
C VAL A 137 0.26 5.18 -18.37
N LEU A 138 -0.94 5.55 -18.85
CA LEU A 138 -1.96 4.65 -19.35
C LEU A 138 -1.94 4.41 -20.88
N GLU A 139 -0.99 4.97 -21.62
CA GLU A 139 -0.95 4.93 -23.10
C GLU A 139 -1.14 3.51 -23.69
N ASP A 140 -0.49 2.52 -23.10
CA ASP A 140 -0.58 1.09 -23.49
C ASP A 140 -1.96 0.46 -23.24
N PHE A 141 -2.80 1.11 -22.44
CA PHE A 141 -4.14 0.66 -22.06
C PHE A 141 -5.25 1.42 -22.80
N SER A 142 -4.89 2.28 -23.75
CA SER A 142 -5.83 2.87 -24.70
C SER A 142 -6.46 1.80 -25.60
N ASP A 143 -7.63 2.08 -26.16
CA ASP A 143 -8.37 1.16 -27.02
C ASP A 143 -7.54 0.70 -28.23
N GLU A 144 -6.63 1.56 -28.73
CA GLU A 144 -5.74 1.26 -29.84
C GLU A 144 -4.58 0.31 -29.47
N ASN A 145 -4.05 0.44 -28.25
CA ASN A 145 -2.80 -0.21 -27.84
C ASN A 145 -2.99 -1.43 -26.95
N ILE A 146 -4.14 -1.56 -26.28
CA ILE A 146 -4.38 -2.59 -25.26
C ILE A 146 -4.20 -4.04 -25.75
N ASN A 147 -4.40 -4.27 -27.05
CA ASN A 147 -4.21 -5.59 -27.67
C ASN A 147 -2.84 -5.76 -28.36
N LYS A 148 -2.00 -4.73 -28.37
CA LYS A 148 -0.68 -4.70 -29.03
C LYS A 148 0.48 -4.68 -28.02
N SER A 149 0.22 -4.29 -26.78
CA SER A 149 1.21 -4.21 -25.72
C SER A 149 1.08 -5.39 -24.75
N ASN A 150 2.17 -5.65 -24.02
CA ASN A 150 2.26 -6.65 -22.96
C ASN A 150 2.48 -5.99 -21.60
N LYS A 151 2.22 -4.68 -21.49
CA LYS A 151 2.49 -3.93 -20.28
C LYS A 151 1.59 -4.37 -19.13
N LYS A 152 2.21 -4.70 -18.01
CA LYS A 152 1.51 -4.96 -16.75
C LYS A 152 1.77 -3.80 -15.81
N LEU A 153 0.71 -3.13 -15.36
CA LEU A 153 0.81 -1.91 -14.55
C LEU A 153 -0.06 -2.05 -13.30
N ILE A 154 0.50 -1.66 -12.15
CA ILE A 154 -0.24 -1.43 -10.91
C ILE A 154 -0.22 0.08 -10.64
N LEU A 155 -1.41 0.69 -10.68
CA LEU A 155 -1.60 2.12 -10.57
C LEU A 155 -2.37 2.44 -9.28
N ALA A 156 -1.72 3.10 -8.32
CA ALA A 156 -2.39 3.67 -7.17
C ALA A 156 -2.90 5.07 -7.49
N ILE A 157 -4.21 5.28 -7.30
CA ILE A 157 -4.90 6.50 -7.72
C ILE A 157 -6.00 6.88 -6.73
N ASN A 158 -6.22 8.18 -6.58
CA ASN A 158 -7.36 8.70 -5.82
C ASN A 158 -8.64 8.55 -6.67
N LEU A 159 -9.75 8.17 -6.04
CA LEU A 159 -11.04 8.06 -6.73
C LEU A 159 -11.47 9.36 -7.43
N GLY A 160 -11.27 10.53 -6.81
CA GLY A 160 -11.63 11.80 -7.43
C GLY A 160 -10.82 12.10 -8.70
N VAL A 161 -9.55 11.73 -8.68
CA VAL A 161 -8.61 11.87 -9.81
C VAL A 161 -9.00 10.92 -10.94
N LEU A 162 -9.29 9.66 -10.60
CA LEU A 162 -9.77 8.67 -11.56
C LEU A 162 -11.07 9.13 -12.23
N ASN A 163 -12.01 9.66 -11.45
CA ASN A 163 -13.27 10.21 -11.95
C ASN A 163 -13.03 11.37 -12.93
N ASN A 164 -12.16 12.32 -12.58
CA ASN A 164 -11.81 13.43 -13.46
C ASN A 164 -11.15 12.95 -14.76
N PHE A 165 -10.30 11.93 -14.68
CA PHE A 165 -9.64 11.35 -15.84
C PHE A 165 -10.64 10.74 -16.82
N ILE A 166 -11.54 9.85 -16.35
CA ILE A 166 -12.52 9.19 -17.23
C ILE A 166 -13.57 10.14 -17.81
N GLU A 167 -13.79 11.28 -17.18
CA GLU A 167 -14.72 12.31 -17.65
C GLU A 167 -14.11 13.28 -18.66
N SER A 168 -12.79 13.25 -18.88
CA SER A 168 -12.13 14.09 -19.88
C SER A 168 -12.46 13.66 -21.31
N GLU A 169 -12.57 14.64 -22.22
CA GLU A 169 -12.98 14.39 -23.62
C GLU A 169 -12.03 13.45 -24.36
N GLU A 170 -10.72 13.59 -24.15
CA GLU A 170 -9.69 12.75 -24.77
C GLU A 170 -9.78 11.29 -24.30
N VAL A 171 -10.15 11.07 -23.03
CA VAL A 171 -10.31 9.73 -22.47
C VAL A 171 -11.62 9.09 -22.93
N LYS A 172 -12.69 9.88 -23.02
CA LYS A 172 -13.99 9.44 -23.56
C LYS A 172 -13.90 8.91 -24.99
N SER A 173 -12.97 9.42 -25.81
CA SER A 173 -12.79 8.94 -27.19
C SER A 173 -11.81 7.77 -27.33
N ASN A 174 -10.78 7.69 -26.48
CA ASN A 174 -9.62 6.81 -26.71
C ASN A 174 -9.47 5.66 -25.69
N TYR A 175 -10.24 5.69 -24.60
CA TYR A 175 -10.17 4.73 -23.49
C TYR A 175 -11.58 4.21 -23.13
N THR A 176 -12.40 3.93 -24.14
CA THR A 176 -13.80 3.52 -23.96
C THR A 176 -13.91 2.19 -23.19
N LEU A 177 -12.96 1.27 -23.38
CA LEU A 177 -12.93 0.00 -22.66
C LEU A 177 -12.65 0.20 -21.17
N LEU A 178 -11.68 1.05 -20.84
CA LEU A 178 -11.32 1.38 -19.45
C LEU A 178 -12.45 2.14 -18.77
N LYS A 179 -13.04 3.14 -19.44
CA LYS A 179 -14.17 3.89 -18.91
C LYS A 179 -15.34 2.96 -18.59
N ARG A 180 -15.73 2.10 -19.53
CA ARG A 180 -16.80 1.13 -19.32
C ARG A 180 -16.50 0.21 -18.14
N PHE A 181 -15.28 -0.29 -18.04
CA PHE A 181 -14.88 -1.13 -16.91
C PHE A 181 -15.04 -0.41 -15.56
N ILE A 182 -14.66 0.87 -15.48
CA ILE A 182 -14.80 1.66 -14.25
C ILE A 182 -16.28 1.96 -13.96
N ASP A 183 -17.07 2.32 -14.96
CA ASP A 183 -18.51 2.54 -14.81
C ASP A 183 -19.20 1.24 -14.31
N ASP A 184 -18.88 0.10 -14.92
CA ASP A 184 -19.42 -1.21 -14.54
C ASP A 184 -18.97 -1.66 -13.12
N SER A 185 -17.83 -1.16 -12.63
CA SER A 185 -17.34 -1.44 -11.28
C SER A 185 -18.12 -0.73 -10.18
N LYS A 186 -18.92 0.29 -10.53
CA LYS A 186 -19.71 1.11 -9.58
C LYS A 186 -18.89 1.74 -8.45
N VAL A 187 -17.57 1.89 -8.63
CA VAL A 187 -16.64 2.40 -7.60
C VAL A 187 -16.94 3.85 -7.14
N PHE A 188 -17.80 4.58 -7.86
CA PHE A 188 -18.25 5.93 -7.50
C PHE A 188 -19.65 5.98 -6.88
N GLU A 189 -20.38 4.86 -6.83
CA GLU A 189 -21.72 4.81 -6.26
C GLU A 189 -21.63 4.76 -4.72
N GLN A 190 -22.36 5.63 -4.01
CA GLN A 190 -22.27 5.77 -2.54
C GLN A 190 -23.07 4.71 -1.76
N ASP A 191 -24.02 4.06 -2.42
CA ASP A 191 -24.96 3.11 -1.79
C ASP A 191 -24.55 1.64 -1.97
N ASP A 192 -23.59 1.36 -2.87
CA ASP A 192 -23.06 0.03 -3.10
C ASP A 192 -21.72 -0.12 -2.38
N ILE A 193 -21.50 -1.30 -1.79
CA ILE A 193 -20.16 -1.68 -1.33
C ILE A 193 -19.31 -1.78 -2.59
N SER A 194 -18.30 -0.93 -2.72
CA SER A 194 -17.32 -0.98 -3.81
C SER A 194 -16.49 -2.26 -3.68
N GLU A 195 -17.05 -3.34 -4.21
CA GLU A 195 -16.36 -4.62 -4.30
C GLU A 195 -15.25 -4.55 -5.34
N ASN A 196 -14.24 -5.37 -5.14
CA ASN A 196 -13.21 -5.58 -6.15
C ASN A 196 -13.86 -6.04 -7.46
N TYR A 197 -13.46 -5.43 -8.56
CA TYR A 197 -14.02 -5.73 -9.88
C TYR A 197 -12.93 -6.19 -10.83
N GLU A 198 -13.17 -7.26 -11.57
CA GLU A 198 -12.18 -7.80 -12.51
C GLU A 198 -12.79 -8.12 -13.87
N SER A 199 -11.99 -7.85 -14.90
CA SER A 199 -12.21 -8.23 -16.29
C SER A 199 -10.91 -8.84 -16.83
N ASP A 200 -10.90 -9.23 -18.11
CA ASP A 200 -9.73 -9.84 -18.75
C ASP A 200 -8.47 -8.95 -18.66
N LYS A 201 -8.61 -7.65 -18.92
CA LYS A 201 -7.48 -6.70 -18.99
C LYS A 201 -7.37 -5.76 -17.81
N PHE A 202 -8.47 -5.55 -17.08
CA PHE A 202 -8.54 -4.56 -16.01
C PHE A 202 -8.99 -5.20 -14.71
N LYS A 203 -8.37 -4.79 -13.61
CA LYS A 203 -8.73 -5.16 -12.25
C LYS A 203 -8.77 -3.91 -11.39
N LEU A 204 -9.73 -3.84 -10.48
CA LEU A 204 -9.92 -2.72 -9.57
C LEU A 204 -10.01 -3.25 -8.14
N VAL A 205 -9.21 -2.66 -7.27
CA VAL A 205 -9.24 -2.90 -5.84
C VAL A 205 -9.58 -1.59 -5.15
N SER A 206 -10.70 -1.57 -4.44
CA SER A 206 -11.16 -0.39 -3.69
C SER A 206 -10.76 -0.48 -2.22
N PHE A 207 -10.13 0.57 -1.71
CA PHE A 207 -9.85 0.75 -0.28
C PHE A 207 -11.02 1.41 0.47
N GLY A 208 -12.03 1.93 -0.24
CA GLY A 208 -13.11 2.74 0.35
C GLY A 208 -13.93 2.01 1.42
N ASP A 209 -14.09 0.68 1.29
CA ASP A 209 -14.95 -0.11 2.17
C ASP A 209 -14.20 -0.90 3.24
N TYR A 210 -12.89 -0.72 3.34
CA TYR A 210 -12.09 -1.35 4.39
C TYR A 210 -12.24 -0.56 5.69
N SER A 211 -13.41 -0.69 6.33
CA SER A 211 -13.62 -0.14 7.65
C SER A 211 -12.63 -0.76 8.64
N PHE A 212 -12.00 0.10 9.44
CA PHE A 212 -11.11 -0.36 10.50
C PHE A 212 -11.87 -1.14 11.59
N TYR A 213 -13.19 -1.07 11.63
CA TYR A 213 -14.02 -1.69 12.66
C TYR A 213 -15.36 -2.14 12.09
N GLU A 214 -15.98 -3.10 12.76
CA GLU A 214 -17.32 -3.58 12.47
C GLU A 214 -18.24 -3.28 13.65
N LEU A 215 -19.50 -2.98 13.36
CA LEU A 215 -20.53 -2.85 14.39
C LEU A 215 -21.14 -4.21 14.66
N THR A 216 -20.98 -4.69 15.89
CA THR A 216 -21.59 -5.93 16.35
C THR A 216 -22.69 -5.64 17.37
N GLN A 217 -23.52 -6.64 17.67
CA GLN A 217 -24.50 -6.55 18.76
C GLN A 217 -23.88 -6.27 20.15
N TYR A 218 -22.57 -6.47 20.30
CA TYR A 218 -21.82 -6.21 21.54
C TYR A 218 -21.04 -4.89 21.52
N GLY A 219 -21.26 -4.05 20.49
CA GLY A 219 -20.53 -2.81 20.26
C GLY A 219 -19.52 -2.90 19.10
N PRO A 220 -18.77 -1.82 18.84
CA PRO A 220 -17.76 -1.80 17.79
C PRO A 220 -16.61 -2.76 18.12
N LYS A 221 -16.22 -3.58 17.14
CA LYS A 221 -15.08 -4.49 17.22
C LYS A 221 -14.08 -4.15 16.11
N SER A 222 -12.79 -4.14 16.43
CA SER A 222 -11.73 -3.92 15.45
C SER A 222 -10.55 -4.83 15.74
N ASP A 223 -10.42 -5.90 14.95
CA ASP A 223 -9.24 -6.77 15.04
C ASP A 223 -7.99 -6.03 14.53
N TYR A 224 -8.14 -5.14 13.55
CA TYR A 224 -7.07 -4.30 13.04
C TYR A 224 -6.47 -3.36 14.11
N ILE A 225 -7.29 -2.55 14.78
CA ILE A 225 -6.83 -1.63 15.84
C ILE A 225 -6.25 -2.42 17.01
N ASN A 226 -6.89 -3.53 17.39
CA ASN A 226 -6.38 -4.40 18.45
C ASN A 226 -4.99 -4.93 18.13
N ASN A 227 -4.74 -5.40 16.90
CA ASN A 227 -3.43 -5.88 16.48
C ASN A 227 -2.36 -4.78 16.46
N ILE A 228 -2.70 -3.56 16.05
CA ILE A 228 -1.79 -2.41 16.16
C ILE A 228 -1.42 -2.17 17.63
N LEU A 229 -2.41 -2.10 18.52
CA LEU A 229 -2.16 -1.87 19.94
C LEU A 229 -1.29 -2.98 20.54
N GLN A 230 -1.55 -4.25 20.21
CA GLN A 230 -0.74 -5.38 20.65
C GLN A 230 0.72 -5.27 20.18
N LYS A 231 0.98 -4.82 18.95
CA LYS A 231 2.34 -4.55 18.47
C LYS A 231 3.05 -3.45 19.26
N VAL A 232 2.33 -2.54 19.92
CA VAL A 232 2.92 -1.50 20.77
C VAL A 232 3.09 -1.97 22.22
N VAL A 233 2.12 -2.68 22.80
CA VAL A 233 2.08 -2.95 24.25
C VAL A 233 2.46 -4.36 24.67
N SER A 234 2.59 -5.30 23.74
CA SER A 234 2.91 -6.70 24.05
C SER A 234 4.26 -6.81 24.79
N LYS A 235 4.32 -7.75 25.74
CA LYS A 235 5.54 -8.07 26.52
C LYS A 235 6.36 -9.20 25.88
N GLU A 236 6.02 -9.59 24.66
CA GLU A 236 6.75 -10.61 23.93
C GLU A 236 8.20 -10.19 23.68
N TYR A 237 9.10 -11.17 23.67
CA TYR A 237 10.52 -10.95 23.45
C TYR A 237 10.82 -10.26 22.11
N GLY A 238 9.95 -10.40 21.11
CA GLY A 238 10.09 -9.77 19.80
C GLY A 238 9.62 -8.31 19.72
N ASN A 239 9.00 -7.77 20.78
CA ASN A 239 8.39 -6.45 20.72
C ASN A 239 9.44 -5.33 20.85
N ILE A 240 9.56 -4.47 19.83
CA ILE A 240 10.55 -3.39 19.80
C ILE A 240 10.34 -2.35 20.90
N PHE A 241 9.08 -2.04 21.25
CA PHE A 241 8.74 -1.08 22.29
C PHE A 241 9.06 -1.64 23.67
N ASN A 242 8.73 -2.91 23.92
CA ASN A 242 9.08 -3.59 25.15
C ASN A 242 10.60 -3.67 25.35
N LYS A 243 11.36 -4.00 24.30
CA LYS A 243 12.82 -3.96 24.35
C LYS A 243 13.34 -2.56 24.66
N ALA A 244 12.86 -1.54 23.94
CA ALA A 244 13.24 -0.16 24.17
C ALA A 244 12.95 0.32 25.61
N TYR A 245 11.89 -0.20 26.24
CA TYR A 245 11.58 0.06 27.64
C TYR A 245 12.56 -0.62 28.62
N LEU A 246 13.01 -1.84 28.31
CA LEU A 246 13.89 -2.61 29.18
C LEU A 246 15.38 -2.23 29.06
N ILE A 247 15.78 -1.63 27.94
CA ILE A 247 17.14 -1.11 27.74
C ILE A 247 17.34 0.12 28.62
N ARG A 248 18.25 0.03 29.58
CA ARG A 248 18.65 1.13 30.47
C ARG A 248 19.90 1.84 29.95
#